data_AF-A0A4R0RGB8-F1
#
_entry.id   AF-A0A4R0RGB8-F1
#
_cell.length_a   1.000
_cell.length_b   1.000
_cell.length_c   1.000
_cell.angle_alpha   90.00
_cell.angle_beta   90.00
_cell.angle_gamma   90.00
#
_symmetry.space_group_name_H-M   'P 1'
#
loop_
_entity.id
_entity.type
_entity.pdbx_description
1 polymer ?
#
loop_
_entity_poly.entity_id
_entity_poly.type
_entity_poly.pdbx_seq_one_letter_code
_entity_poly.pdbx_strand_id
1 'polypeptide(L)' 'MSRSNGRPEPEVIVNFADGFAYSKSKLEDAYKNGLLDKPPVKPAKDTVGTVKREDVDLIVSSVPPTTRKSP' A
#
# COMPACT_ATOMS: atom_id res chain seq x y z
N MET A 1 4.09 3.26 32.90
CA MET A 1 4.91 4.23 32.12
C MET A 1 5.87 3.46 31.25
N SER A 2 5.49 3.17 30.00
CA SER A 2 6.38 2.52 29.03
C SER A 2 7.29 3.58 28.42
N ARG A 3 8.60 3.40 28.60
CA ARG A 3 9.63 4.24 27.99
C ARG A 3 9.83 3.78 26.55
N SER A 4 9.05 4.29 25.60
CA SER A 4 9.30 4.10 24.17
C SER A 4 10.17 5.25 23.67
N ASN A 5 11.37 4.93 23.19
CA ASN A 5 12.37 5.89 22.70
C ASN A 5 12.00 6.41 21.30
N GLY A 6 10.78 6.91 21.12
CA GLY A 6 10.26 7.31 19.79
C GLY A 6 10.12 6.15 18.80
N ARG A 7 10.29 4.90 19.26
CA ARG A 7 10.05 3.70 18.45
C ARG A 7 8.53 3.50 18.37
N PRO A 8 7.89 3.65 17.20
CA PRO A 8 6.48 3.30 17.06
C PRO A 8 6.28 1.85 17.52
N GLU A 9 5.16 1.60 18.18
CA GLU A 9 4.75 0.26 18.64
C GLU A 9 4.97 -0.76 17.50
N PRO A 10 5.48 -1.98 17.78
CA PRO A 10 5.72 -2.98 16.74
C PRO A 10 4.43 -3.26 15.96
N GLU A 11 4.38 -2.85 14.68
CA GLU A 11 3.23 -3.11 13.82
C GLU A 11 3.25 -4.57 13.36
N VAL A 12 2.13 -5.27 13.57
CA VAL A 12 1.95 -6.64 13.05
C VAL A 12 1.28 -6.55 11.68
N ILE A 13 2.06 -6.83 10.64
CA ILE A 13 1.61 -6.87 9.25
C ILE A 13 1.66 -8.33 8.76
N VAL A 14 0.51 -8.84 8.30
CA VAL A 14 0.41 -10.14 7.62
C VAL A 14 0.20 -9.88 6.13
N ASN A 15 1.09 -10.40 5.29
CA ASN A 15 0.94 -10.32 3.83
C ASN A 15 0.30 -11.59 3.30
N PHE A 16 -0.66 -11.43 2.40
CA PHE A 16 -1.34 -12.52 1.71
C PHE A 16 -0.79 -12.69 0.29
N ALA A 17 -0.92 -13.90 -0.27
CA ALA A 17 -0.38 -14.22 -1.60
C ALA A 17 -1.13 -13.53 -2.76
N ASP A 18 -2.29 -12.95 -2.47
CA ASP A 18 -3.11 -12.14 -3.38
C ASP A 18 -2.67 -10.66 -3.43
N GLY A 19 -1.62 -10.30 -2.69
CA GLY A 19 -1.09 -8.93 -2.63
C GLY A 19 -1.78 -8.03 -1.60
N PHE A 20 -2.77 -8.53 -0.86
CA PHE A 20 -3.37 -7.80 0.25
C PHE A 20 -2.54 -7.97 1.54
N ALA A 21 -2.75 -7.07 2.50
CA ALA A 21 -2.10 -7.16 3.81
C ALA A 21 -3.04 -6.76 4.94
N TYR A 22 -2.93 -7.45 6.07
CA TYR A 22 -3.60 -7.13 7.32
C TYR A 22 -2.64 -6.38 8.24
N SER A 23 -3.04 -5.19 8.71
CA SER A 23 -2.33 -4.43 9.74
C SER A 23 -3.23 -4.26 10.96
N LYS A 24 -2.79 -4.80 12.10
CA LYS A 24 -3.56 -4.74 13.35
C LYS A 24 -3.73 -3.30 13.85
N SER A 25 -2.67 -2.50 13.84
CA SER A 25 -2.72 -1.12 14.34
C SER A 25 -3.70 -0.25 13.56
N LYS A 26 -3.69 -0.39 12.22
CA LYS A 26 -4.63 0.34 11.35
C LYS A 26 -6.07 -0.05 11.62
N LEU A 27 -6.35 -1.34 11.89
CA LEU A 27 -7.70 -1.79 12.23
C LEU A 27 -8.16 -1.24 13.58
N GLU A 28 -7.31 -1.29 14.61
CA GLU A 28 -7.64 -0.76 15.93
C GLU A 28 -7.88 0.75 15.91
N ASP A 29 -7.08 1.51 15.17
CA ASP A 29 -7.29 2.94 14.99
C ASP A 29 -8.56 3.24 14.21
N ALA A 30 -8.84 2.49 13.15
CA ALA A 30 -10.10 2.64 12.41
C ALA A 30 -11.31 2.30 13.28
N TYR A 31 -11.22 1.26 14.11
CA TYR A 31 -12.25 0.88 15.08
C TYR A 31 -12.52 2.00 16.08
N LYS A 32 -11.48 2.58 16.69
CA LYS A 32 -11.60 3.74 17.59
C LYS A 32 -12.21 4.97 16.91
N ASN A 33 -11.97 5.12 15.60
CA ASN A 33 -12.47 6.24 14.80
C ASN A 33 -13.87 5.99 14.20
N GLY A 34 -14.62 5.00 14.71
CA GLY A 34 -16.01 4.76 14.32
C GLY A 34 -16.17 4.11 12.94
N LEU A 35 -15.20 3.29 12.51
CA LEU A 35 -15.29 2.55 11.24
C LEU A 35 -16.58 1.71 11.16
N LEU A 36 -17.03 1.14 12.27
CA LEU A 36 -18.25 0.33 12.31
C LEU A 36 -19.55 1.15 12.30
N ASP A 37 -19.49 2.43 12.65
CA ASP A 37 -20.65 3.33 12.65
C ASP A 37 -20.90 3.94 11.26
N LYS A 38 -19.92 3.84 10.36
CA LYS A 38 -20.04 4.37 8.99
C LYS A 38 -20.51 3.27 8.03
N PRO A 39 -21.49 3.56 7.16
CA PRO A 39 -21.87 2.63 6.11
C PRO A 39 -20.64 2.28 5.25
N PRO A 40 -20.51 1.03 4.77
CA PRO A 40 -19.32 0.57 4.08
C PRO A 40 -19.01 1.47 2.89
N VAL A 41 -17.89 2.20 2.98
CA VAL A 41 -17.35 2.96 1.87
C VAL A 41 -16.88 1.95 0.84
N LYS A 42 -17.46 2.00 -0.36
CA LYS A 42 -17.01 1.16 -1.48
C LYS A 42 -15.50 1.31 -1.60
N PRO A 43 -14.73 0.21 -1.77
CA PRO A 43 -13.29 0.32 -1.93
C PRO A 43 -13.03 1.32 -3.04
N ALA A 44 -12.21 2.33 -2.76
CA ALA A 44 -11.75 3.25 -3.77
C ALA A 44 -11.08 2.37 -4.83
N LYS A 45 -11.70 2.27 -6.01
CA LYS A 45 -11.12 1.58 -7.15
C LYS A 45 -9.75 2.21 -7.34
N ASP A 46 -8.68 1.42 -7.16
CA ASP A 46 -7.32 1.87 -7.42
C ASP A 46 -7.37 2.63 -8.74
N THR A 47 -7.07 3.93 -8.67
CA THR A 47 -7.31 4.83 -9.78
C THR A 47 -6.20 4.59 -10.79
N VAL A 48 -6.30 3.49 -11.52
CA VAL A 48 -5.51 3.19 -12.73
C VAL A 48 -5.72 4.30 -13.79
N GLY A 49 -6.74 5.16 -13.60
CA GLY A 49 -7.05 6.30 -14.47
C GLY A 49 -6.24 7.58 -14.25
N THR A 50 -5.30 7.64 -13.30
CA THR A 50 -4.42 8.82 -13.11
C THR A 50 -2.97 8.57 -13.51
N VAL A 51 -2.72 7.60 -14.39
CA VAL A 51 -1.40 7.46 -15.01
C VAL A 51 -1.33 8.43 -16.19
N LYS A 52 -0.55 9.49 -16.03
CA LYS A 52 -0.28 10.43 -17.12
C LYS A 52 0.63 9.77 -18.14
N ARG A 53 0.35 9.97 -19.43
CA ARG A 53 1.13 9.35 -20.51
C ARG A 53 2.58 9.80 -20.47
N GLU A 54 2.81 11.05 -20.07
CA GLU A 54 4.13 11.62 -19.84
C GLU A 54 4.98 10.79 -18.86
N ASP A 55 4.38 10.29 -17.77
CA ASP A 55 5.09 9.48 -16.76
C ASP A 55 5.48 8.12 -17.33
N VAL A 56 4.64 7.53 -18.18
CA VAL A 56 4.91 6.25 -18.86
C VAL A 56 6.08 6.40 -19.83
N ASP A 57 6.09 7.46 -20.64
CA ASP A 57 7.13 7.69 -21.64
C ASP A 57 8.50 7.97 -21.00
N LEU A 58 8.53 8.66 -19.86
CA LEU A 58 9.75 8.85 -19.05
C LEU A 58 10.28 7.53 -18.47
N ILE A 59 9.39 6.67 -17.95
CA ILE A 59 9.80 5.37 -17.43
C ILE A 59 10.33 4.48 -18.56
N VAL A 60 9.63 4.42 -19.70
CA VAL A 60 10.04 3.60 -20.85
C VAL A 60 11.38 4.07 -21.43
N SER A 61 11.61 5.38 -21.51
CA SER A 61 12.88 5.92 -22.03
C SER A 61 14.04 5.80 -21.05
N SER A 62 13.78 5.78 -19.74
CA SER A 62 14.83 5.64 -18.72
C SER A 62 15.25 4.20 -18.45
N VAL A 63 14.42 3.21 -18.81
CA VAL A 63 14.76 1.79 -18.64
C VAL A 63 15.60 1.32 -19.83
N PRO A 64 16.87 0.91 -19.61
CA PRO A 64 17.72 0.41 -20.68
C PRO A 64 17.12 -0.88 -21.28
N PRO A 65 17.22 -1.10 -22.61
CA PRO A 65 16.72 -2.32 -23.23
C PRO A 65 17.45 -3.52 -22.64
N THR A 66 16.71 -4.39 -21.96
CA THR A 66 17.24 -5.63 -21.42
C THR A 66 17.46 -6.60 -22.58
N THR A 67 18.69 -6.69 -23.09
CA THR A 67 19.07 -7.76 -24.00
C THR A 67 18.98 -9.07 -23.23
N ARG A 68 17.88 -9.83 -23.40
CA ARG A 68 17.85 -11.23 -23.00
C ARG A 68 18.95 -11.92 -23.82
N LYS A 69 20.08 -12.24 -23.19
CA LYS A 69 21.00 -13.24 -23.74
C LYS A 69 20.24 -14.56 -23.72
N SER A 70 19.91 -15.07 -24.89
CA SER A 70 19.46 -16.44 -25.09
C SER A 70 20.56 -17.40 -24.63
N PRO A 71 20.31 -18.33 -23.71
CA PRO A 71 21.03 -19.61 -23.70
C PRO A 71 20.53 -20.52 -24.84
#